data_AF-A0A261BSZ3-F1
#
_entry.id   AF-A0A261BSZ3-F1
#
_cell.length_a   1.000
_cell.length_b   1.000
_cell.length_c   1.000
_cell.angle_alpha   90.00
_cell.angle_beta   90.00
_cell.angle_gamma   90.00
#
_symmetry.space_group_name_H-M   'P 1'
#
loop_
_entity.id
_entity.type
_entity.pdbx_description
1 polymer ?
#
loop_
_entity_poly.entity_id
_entity_poly.type
_entity_poly.pdbx_seq_one_letter_code
_entity_poly.pdbx_strand_id
1 'polypeptide(L)'
;MKLTLLLSYIFSISYVTSSCVPECKCPDIETHYEPNRGWSGTPNPDGRLFASEGPGCSRNLTCQLSSMTYFVSMFDNTNIEKPSDAASWSGITIIANSPGVDKTGIYVDLVELFGIVCEDSKWIITKYPYGYLYEIENMDSIHVDSSQLSSKPYRTEIKRFYCDGDDEKLFQEMMG
;
A
#
# COMPACT_ATOMS: atom_id res chain seq x y z
N MET A 1 -60.82 4.53 -50.57
CA MET A 1 -59.60 5.33 -50.32
C MET A 1 -58.43 4.38 -50.11
N LYS A 2 -57.41 4.47 -50.97
CA LYS A 2 -56.07 3.93 -50.73
C LYS A 2 -55.40 4.84 -49.68
N LEU A 3 -54.81 4.27 -48.64
CA LEU A 3 -53.62 4.86 -48.02
C LEU A 3 -52.77 3.76 -47.36
N THR A 4 -51.76 3.36 -48.13
CA THR A 4 -50.52 2.70 -47.73
C THR A 4 -49.79 3.48 -46.63
N LEU A 5 -49.19 2.78 -45.66
CA LEU A 5 -47.72 2.75 -45.48
C LEU A 5 -47.31 1.91 -44.26
N LEU A 6 -46.43 0.95 -44.53
CA LEU A 6 -45.60 0.24 -43.58
C LEU A 6 -44.77 1.22 -42.74
N LEU A 7 -44.50 0.87 -41.48
CA LEU A 7 -43.16 1.02 -40.91
C LEU A 7 -42.91 -0.06 -39.86
N SER A 8 -42.19 -1.04 -40.36
CA SER A 8 -41.50 -2.15 -39.75
C SER A 8 -40.45 -1.74 -38.72
N TYR A 9 -40.12 -2.71 -37.87
CA TYR A 9 -38.76 -2.96 -37.37
C TYR A 9 -38.14 -1.89 -36.45
N ILE A 10 -38.36 -2.04 -35.15
CA ILE A 10 -37.36 -1.65 -34.15
C ILE A 10 -36.90 -2.94 -33.46
N PHE A 11 -36.20 -3.78 -34.23
CA PHE A 11 -35.22 -4.69 -33.67
C PHE A 11 -33.86 -3.98 -33.78
N SER A 12 -33.00 -4.23 -32.79
CA SER A 12 -31.60 -3.78 -32.68
C SER A 12 -31.47 -2.39 -32.02
N ILE A 13 -30.65 -2.18 -30.99
CA ILE A 13 -29.42 -2.86 -30.57
C ILE A 13 -29.38 -2.78 -29.05
N SER A 14 -29.51 -3.90 -28.34
CA SER A 14 -28.99 -3.96 -26.97
C SER A 14 -27.49 -3.80 -27.10
N TYR A 15 -26.99 -2.61 -26.78
CA TYR A 15 -25.57 -2.41 -26.56
C TYR A 15 -25.19 -3.28 -25.36
N VAL A 16 -24.79 -4.53 -25.63
CA VAL A 16 -23.85 -5.23 -24.76
C VAL A 16 -22.57 -4.45 -24.94
N THR A 17 -22.39 -3.40 -24.14
CA THR A 17 -21.04 -2.97 -23.83
C THR A 17 -20.42 -4.17 -23.13
N SER A 18 -19.64 -4.94 -23.88
CA SER A 18 -18.57 -5.74 -23.29
C SER A 18 -17.71 -4.72 -22.56
N SER A 19 -18.06 -4.42 -21.31
CA SER A 19 -17.17 -3.80 -20.38
C SER A 19 -16.04 -4.80 -20.25
N CYS A 20 -15.00 -4.63 -21.07
CA CYS A 20 -13.72 -5.27 -20.86
C CYS A 20 -13.36 -4.89 -19.43
N VAL A 21 -13.59 -5.81 -18.49
CA VAL A 21 -13.05 -5.66 -17.15
C VAL A 21 -11.56 -5.54 -17.39
N PRO A 22 -10.92 -4.43 -16.99
CA PRO A 22 -9.48 -4.27 -17.15
C PRO A 22 -8.84 -5.50 -16.53
N GLU A 23 -8.10 -6.27 -17.32
CA GLU A 23 -7.37 -7.41 -16.79
C GLU A 23 -6.30 -6.83 -15.87
N CYS A 24 -6.45 -7.06 -14.56
CA CYS A 24 -5.58 -6.47 -13.56
C CYS A 24 -4.20 -7.12 -13.66
N LYS A 25 -3.24 -6.39 -14.22
CA LYS A 25 -1.87 -6.90 -14.39
C LYS A 25 -1.10 -6.99 -13.08
N CYS A 26 -1.48 -6.24 -12.06
CA CYS A 26 -0.78 -6.30 -10.79
C CYS A 26 -1.12 -7.58 -10.03
N PRO A 27 -0.09 -8.25 -9.47
CA PRO A 27 -0.30 -9.41 -8.63
C PRO A 27 -1.10 -9.01 -7.38
N ASP A 28 -1.59 -10.01 -6.67
CA ASP A 28 -2.16 -9.84 -5.35
C ASP A 28 -1.17 -9.07 -4.45
N ILE A 29 -1.62 -7.95 -3.89
CA ILE A 29 -0.78 -7.08 -3.06
C ILE A 29 -0.40 -7.76 -1.74
N GLU A 30 -1.22 -8.70 -1.25
CA GLU A 30 -0.96 -9.45 -0.03
C GLU A 30 0.30 -10.33 -0.15
N THR A 31 0.79 -10.60 -1.36
CA THR A 31 2.08 -11.26 -1.57
C THR A 31 3.29 -10.45 -1.06
N HIS A 32 3.10 -9.16 -0.80
CA HIS A 32 4.08 -8.27 -0.17
C HIS A 32 3.87 -8.10 1.34
N TYR A 33 2.81 -8.68 1.91
CA TYR A 33 2.54 -8.60 3.34
C TYR A 33 3.45 -9.55 4.10
N GLU A 34 4.16 -9.05 5.10
CA GLU A 34 4.93 -9.87 6.04
C GLU A 34 4.32 -9.74 7.44
N PRO A 35 3.56 -10.75 7.91
CA PRO A 35 3.02 -10.73 9.26
C PRO A 35 4.14 -10.91 10.30
N ASN A 36 3.87 -10.48 11.53
CA ASN A 36 4.73 -10.67 12.69
C ASN A 36 6.17 -10.13 12.55
N ARG A 37 6.34 -8.98 11.90
CA ARG A 37 7.67 -8.41 11.58
C ARG A 37 8.58 -9.38 10.83
N GLY A 38 8.03 -10.39 10.14
CA GLY A 38 8.79 -11.44 9.47
C GLY A 38 9.40 -12.49 10.41
N TRP A 39 9.05 -12.51 11.71
CA TRP A 39 9.57 -13.47 12.68
C TRP A 39 8.76 -14.78 12.63
N SER A 40 9.41 -15.88 12.26
CA SER A 40 8.78 -17.21 12.27
C SER A 40 8.56 -17.68 13.72
N GLY A 41 7.31 -17.89 14.15
CA GLY A 41 7.00 -18.58 15.40
C GLY A 41 6.14 -17.81 16.40
N THR A 42 5.81 -16.54 16.14
CA THR A 42 4.67 -15.92 16.82
C THR A 42 3.38 -16.51 16.24
N PRO A 43 2.41 -16.92 17.07
CA PRO A 43 1.13 -17.36 16.57
C PRO A 43 0.54 -16.21 15.78
N ASN A 44 0.33 -16.40 14.47
CA ASN A 44 -0.37 -15.46 13.58
C ASN A 44 -1.53 -14.85 14.36
N PRO A 45 -1.42 -13.63 14.87
CA PRO A 45 -2.61 -12.85 15.05
C PRO A 45 -2.86 -12.31 13.62
N ASP A 46 -3.98 -11.75 13.26
CA ASP A 46 -4.06 -10.31 13.32
C ASP A 46 -5.21 -10.01 12.39
N GLY A 47 -6.46 -10.09 12.85
CA GLY A 47 -7.62 -9.52 12.14
C GLY A 47 -7.51 -7.98 12.04
N ARG A 48 -6.34 -7.51 11.58
CA ARG A 48 -5.84 -6.16 11.51
C ARG A 48 -5.68 -5.76 10.05
N LEU A 49 -5.25 -6.68 9.19
CA LEU A 49 -5.29 -6.51 7.73
C LEU A 49 -6.56 -7.13 7.15
N PHE A 50 -7.31 -6.33 6.40
CA PHE A 50 -8.43 -6.76 5.58
C PHE A 50 -8.18 -6.33 4.15
N ALA A 51 -7.99 -7.30 3.28
CA ALA A 51 -7.77 -7.09 1.86
C ALA A 51 -8.94 -7.62 1.04
N SER A 52 -9.32 -6.90 -0.01
CA SER A 52 -10.31 -7.38 -0.97
C SER A 52 -10.13 -6.72 -2.34
N GLU A 53 -10.37 -7.49 -3.40
CA GLU A 53 -10.45 -7.00 -4.77
C GLU A 53 -11.83 -6.40 -5.05
N GLY A 54 -11.84 -5.20 -5.62
CA GLY A 54 -13.03 -4.50 -6.09
C GLY A 54 -13.12 -4.43 -7.61
N PRO A 55 -14.19 -3.83 -8.16
CA PRO A 55 -14.34 -3.67 -9.60
C PRO A 55 -13.23 -2.81 -10.21
N GLY A 56 -12.76 -3.17 -11.41
CA GLY A 56 -11.81 -2.36 -12.18
C GLY A 56 -10.43 -2.21 -11.55
N CYS A 57 -9.91 -3.26 -10.89
CA CYS A 57 -8.62 -3.28 -10.19
C CYS A 57 -8.53 -2.35 -8.97
N SER A 58 -9.69 -1.87 -8.48
CA SER A 58 -9.73 -1.27 -7.15
C SER A 58 -9.39 -2.33 -6.12
N ARG A 59 -8.59 -1.95 -5.13
CA ARG A 59 -8.26 -2.81 -3.99
C ARG A 59 -8.61 -2.07 -2.73
N ASN A 60 -9.18 -2.79 -1.79
CA ASN A 60 -9.30 -2.34 -0.42
C ASN A 60 -8.17 -3.01 0.37
N LEU A 61 -7.34 -2.20 1.03
CA LEU A 61 -6.30 -2.68 1.92
C LEU A 61 -6.45 -1.96 3.25
N THR A 62 -7.39 -2.42 4.08
CA THR A 62 -7.67 -1.80 5.37
C THR A 62 -6.77 -2.39 6.45
N CYS A 63 -6.08 -1.54 7.19
CA CYS A 63 -5.14 -1.92 8.23
C CYS A 63 -5.46 -1.26 9.58
N GLN A 64 -5.40 -2.00 10.68
CA GLN A 64 -5.37 -1.41 12.02
C GLN A 64 -4.02 -0.75 12.27
N LEU A 65 -3.97 0.58 12.27
CA LEU A 65 -2.74 1.32 12.47
C LEU A 65 -2.08 1.03 13.81
N SER A 66 -0.76 1.11 13.77
CA SER A 66 0.17 1.02 14.89
C SER A 66 1.48 1.75 14.56
N SER A 67 2.38 1.78 15.54
CA SER A 67 3.81 2.11 15.37
C SER A 67 4.51 1.24 14.31
N MET A 68 4.02 0.02 14.08
CA MET A 68 4.60 -0.99 13.18
C MET A 68 3.85 -1.10 11.84
N THR A 69 3.09 -0.08 11.46
CA THR A 69 2.47 0.00 10.13
C THR A 69 3.37 0.80 9.18
N TYR A 70 4.05 0.12 8.27
CA TYR A 70 4.97 0.74 7.32
C TYR A 70 5.22 -0.13 6.08
N PHE A 71 5.74 0.51 5.04
CA PHE A 71 6.18 -0.14 3.80
C PHE A 71 7.70 -0.07 3.70
N VAL A 72 8.32 -1.13 3.19
CA VAL A 72 9.78 -1.21 3.01
C VAL A 72 10.12 -1.40 1.53
N SER A 73 11.15 -0.67 1.09
CA SER A 73 11.77 -0.84 -0.23
C SER A 73 13.26 -0.53 -0.19
N MET A 74 13.90 -0.52 -1.35
CA MET A 74 15.29 -0.09 -1.54
C MET A 74 15.33 1.21 -2.33
N PHE A 75 16.40 1.99 -2.18
CA PHE A 75 16.61 3.22 -2.95
C PHE A 75 16.63 2.99 -4.47
N ASP A 76 17.11 1.83 -4.93
CA ASP A 76 17.11 1.45 -6.36
C ASP A 76 15.70 1.25 -6.94
N ASN A 77 14.69 1.12 -6.08
CA ASN A 77 13.29 0.89 -6.47
C ASN A 77 12.43 2.15 -6.31
N THR A 78 13.06 3.31 -6.17
CA THR A 78 12.41 4.61 -6.02
C THR A 78 13.11 5.68 -6.84
N ASN A 79 12.41 6.77 -7.14
CA ASN A 79 13.01 7.97 -7.70
C ASN A 79 13.50 8.97 -6.62
N ILE A 80 13.46 8.58 -5.34
CA ILE A 80 14.12 9.30 -4.25
C ILE A 80 15.62 9.05 -4.33
N GLU A 81 16.42 10.11 -4.39
CA GLU A 81 17.88 10.02 -4.35
C GLU A 81 18.33 9.48 -2.99
N LYS A 82 19.22 8.47 -3.01
CA LYS A 82 19.80 7.92 -1.78
C LYS A 82 20.62 9.00 -1.07
N PRO A 83 20.34 9.31 0.21
CA PRO A 83 21.16 10.23 1.00
C PRO A 83 22.61 9.76 1.07
N SER A 84 23.56 10.68 1.00
CA SER A 84 24.99 10.36 0.96
C SER A 84 25.53 9.76 2.26
N ASP A 85 24.83 9.97 3.37
CA ASP A 85 25.09 9.42 4.69
C ASP A 85 24.36 8.09 4.95
N ALA A 86 23.42 7.69 4.09
CA ALA A 86 22.70 6.44 4.24
C ALA A 86 23.65 5.24 4.12
N ALA A 87 23.51 4.28 5.05
CA ALA A 87 24.32 3.07 5.07
C ALA A 87 24.23 2.32 3.74
N SER A 88 25.27 1.57 3.40
CA SER A 88 25.29 0.79 2.15
C SER A 88 24.09 -0.16 2.02
N TRP A 89 23.68 -0.79 3.12
CA TRP A 89 22.52 -1.70 3.22
C TRP A 89 21.18 -1.00 3.46
N SER A 90 21.16 0.31 3.71
CA SER A 90 19.92 1.01 4.04
C SER A 90 18.93 0.98 2.88
N GLY A 91 17.71 0.58 3.19
CA GLY A 91 16.54 0.78 2.35
C GLY A 91 15.79 2.07 2.70
N ILE A 92 14.53 2.11 2.30
CA ILE A 92 13.56 3.15 2.64
C ILE A 92 12.38 2.51 3.39
N THR A 93 12.05 3.07 4.56
CA THR A 93 10.89 2.66 5.37
C THR A 93 9.87 3.79 5.39
N ILE A 94 8.75 3.61 4.67
CA ILE A 94 7.71 4.63 4.50
C ILE A 94 6.65 4.41 5.57
N ILE A 95 6.50 5.39 6.48
CA ILE A 95 5.79 5.21 7.75
C ILE A 95 4.36 5.76 7.71
N ALA A 96 3.44 5.02 8.35
CA ALA A 96 2.02 5.40 8.43
C ALA A 96 1.70 6.40 9.55
N ASN A 97 2.66 6.64 10.45
CA ASN A 97 2.53 7.50 11.61
C ASN A 97 3.85 8.26 11.86
N SER A 98 3.78 9.36 12.61
CA SER A 98 4.98 10.09 13.04
C SER A 98 5.79 9.23 14.02
N PRO A 99 7.14 9.24 13.94
CA PRO A 99 7.97 8.49 14.87
C PRO A 99 7.66 8.85 16.33
N GLY A 100 7.49 7.83 17.17
CA GLY A 100 7.16 8.00 18.60
C GLY A 100 5.70 8.36 18.90
N VAL A 101 4.82 8.34 17.89
CA VAL A 101 3.36 8.50 18.09
C VAL A 101 2.65 7.17 17.89
N ASP A 102 2.14 6.61 18.97
CA ASP A 102 1.36 5.37 18.94
C ASP A 102 -0.11 5.68 18.64
N LYS A 103 -0.45 5.74 17.35
CA LYS A 103 -1.86 5.69 16.91
C LYS A 103 -2.26 4.23 16.74
N THR A 104 -2.56 3.56 17.84
CA THR A 104 -3.03 2.17 17.84
C THR A 104 -4.56 2.10 17.73
N GLY A 105 -5.07 1.12 16.99
CA GLY A 105 -6.48 0.72 17.05
C GLY A 105 -7.43 1.36 16.03
N ILE A 106 -6.96 2.30 15.20
CA ILE A 106 -7.76 2.89 14.11
C ILE A 106 -7.55 2.10 12.83
N TYR A 107 -8.62 1.65 12.20
CA TYR A 107 -8.57 1.03 10.87
C TYR A 107 -8.53 2.11 9.78
N VAL A 108 -7.56 2.01 8.87
CA VAL A 108 -7.37 2.94 7.75
C VAL A 108 -7.19 2.20 6.44
N ASP A 109 -7.63 2.81 5.34
CA ASP A 109 -7.33 2.33 4.00
C ASP A 109 -5.90 2.73 3.60
N LEU A 110 -5.00 1.75 3.51
CA LEU A 110 -3.61 1.94 3.12
C LEU A 110 -3.48 2.40 1.66
N VAL A 111 -4.41 2.03 0.77
CA VAL A 111 -4.39 2.46 -0.62
C VAL A 111 -4.58 3.97 -0.71
N GLU A 112 -5.56 4.51 0.02
CA GLU A 112 -5.80 5.95 0.07
C GLU A 112 -4.67 6.70 0.76
N LEU A 113 -4.23 6.19 1.92
CA LEU A 113 -3.23 6.83 2.78
C LEU A 113 -1.87 6.98 2.09
N PHE A 114 -1.39 5.93 1.42
CA PHE A 114 -0.10 5.91 0.73
C PHE A 114 -0.21 6.18 -0.78
N GLY A 115 -1.44 6.36 -1.29
CA GLY A 115 -1.66 6.53 -2.72
C GLY A 115 -1.09 5.35 -3.51
N ILE A 116 -1.46 4.13 -3.11
CA ILE A 116 -0.95 2.91 -3.74
C ILE A 116 -1.61 2.77 -5.12
N VAL A 117 -0.78 2.65 -6.15
CA VAL A 117 -1.23 2.47 -7.53
C VAL A 117 -0.56 1.25 -8.16
N CYS A 118 -1.25 0.67 -9.14
CA CYS A 118 -0.72 -0.41 -9.97
C CYS A 118 -0.17 0.18 -11.27
N GLU A 119 1.14 0.10 -11.48
CA GLU A 119 1.82 0.57 -12.70
C GLU A 119 2.80 -0.50 -13.17
N ASP A 120 2.77 -0.83 -14.46
CA ASP A 120 3.67 -1.83 -15.07
C ASP A 120 3.75 -3.17 -14.31
N SER A 121 2.61 -3.63 -13.78
CA SER A 121 2.48 -4.86 -12.98
C SER A 121 3.20 -4.80 -11.61
N LYS A 122 3.47 -3.60 -11.11
CA LYS A 122 4.11 -3.32 -9.83
C LYS A 122 3.23 -2.42 -8.97
N TRP A 123 3.38 -2.60 -7.67
CA TRP A 123 2.75 -1.76 -6.66
C TRP A 123 3.62 -0.56 -6.34
N ILE A 124 3.10 0.64 -6.53
CA ILE A 124 3.84 1.89 -6.37
C ILE A 124 3.16 2.76 -5.30
N ILE A 125 3.94 3.25 -4.33
CA ILE A 125 3.55 4.28 -3.38
C ILE A 125 3.79 5.65 -3.98
N THR A 126 2.80 6.53 -3.85
CA THR A 126 2.86 7.92 -4.37
C THR A 126 2.67 8.99 -3.31
N LYS A 127 2.26 8.62 -2.09
CA LYS A 127 2.13 9.51 -0.93
C LYS A 127 2.97 9.01 0.24
N TYR A 128 3.55 9.95 0.96
CA TYR A 128 4.43 9.71 2.10
C TYR A 128 3.84 10.47 3.30
N PRO A 129 2.72 9.99 3.88
CA PRO A 129 1.90 10.76 4.82
C PRO A 129 2.69 11.30 6.02
N TYR A 130 3.69 10.54 6.47
CA TYR A 130 4.62 10.94 7.54
C TYR A 130 6.08 10.83 7.09
N GLY A 131 6.36 10.82 5.79
CA GLY A 131 7.71 10.71 5.27
C GLY A 131 8.28 9.29 5.30
N TYR A 132 9.60 9.18 5.42
CA TYR A 132 10.30 7.90 5.47
C TYR A 132 11.51 7.91 6.41
N LEU A 133 11.94 6.72 6.80
CA LEU A 133 13.16 6.48 7.55
C LEU A 133 14.21 5.82 6.65
N TYR A 134 15.49 6.12 6.91
CA TYR A 134 16.63 5.38 6.39
C TYR A 134 17.66 5.21 7.52
N GLU A 135 18.52 4.20 7.40
CA GLU A 135 19.56 3.90 8.38
C GLU A 135 20.90 4.48 7.94
N ILE A 136 21.67 4.94 8.90
CA ILE A 136 23.08 5.31 8.73
C ILE A 136 23.99 4.21 9.30
N GLU A 137 25.29 4.26 9.02
CA GLU A 137 26.22 3.14 9.28
C GLU A 137 26.29 2.68 10.75
N ASN A 138 25.93 3.53 11.71
CA ASN A 138 25.88 3.19 13.13
C ASN A 138 24.53 2.58 13.58
N MET A 139 23.64 2.26 12.64
CA MET A 139 22.28 1.74 12.85
C MET A 139 21.28 2.74 13.45
N ASP A 140 21.62 4.03 13.52
CA ASP A 140 20.62 5.05 13.81
C ASP A 140 19.68 5.25 12.62
N SER A 141 18.41 5.51 12.89
CA SER A 141 17.41 5.84 11.88
C SER A 141 17.25 7.36 11.75
N ILE A 142 17.37 7.87 10.53
CA ILE A 142 17.10 9.27 10.19
C ILE A 142 15.72 9.39 9.58
N HIS A 143 14.91 10.31 10.10
CA HIS A 143 13.57 10.61 9.60
C HIS A 143 13.58 11.78 8.63
N VAL A 144 13.07 11.55 7.42
CA VAL A 144 12.79 12.57 6.42
C VAL A 144 11.30 12.86 6.43
N ASP A 145 10.91 14.03 6.93
CA ASP A 145 9.50 14.42 7.07
C ASP A 145 8.79 14.58 5.71
N SER A 146 7.50 14.24 5.70
CA SER A 146 6.57 14.45 4.58
C SER A 146 6.63 15.85 3.96
N SER A 147 6.88 16.90 4.76
CA SER A 147 6.96 18.29 4.31
C SER A 147 8.14 18.54 3.36
N GLN A 148 9.18 17.70 3.43
CA GLN A 148 10.33 17.77 2.53
C GLN A 148 10.04 17.10 1.19
N LEU A 149 9.01 16.25 1.14
CA LEU A 149 8.67 15.42 -0.01
C LEU A 149 7.56 16.01 -0.89
N SER A 150 6.86 17.04 -0.41
CA SER A 150 5.68 17.62 -1.09
C SER A 150 6.00 18.33 -2.41
N SER A 151 7.28 18.57 -2.71
CA SER A 151 7.72 19.34 -3.89
C SER A 151 7.88 18.52 -5.16
N LYS A 152 7.91 17.17 -5.08
CA LYS A 152 8.15 16.28 -6.22
C LYS A 152 7.22 15.06 -6.19
N PRO A 153 6.81 14.53 -7.36
CA PRO A 153 6.04 13.30 -7.43
C PRO A 153 6.97 12.08 -7.22
N TYR A 154 7.13 11.67 -5.97
CA TYR A 154 7.92 10.50 -5.63
C TYR A 154 7.15 9.20 -5.86
N ARG A 155 7.86 8.17 -6.30
CA ARG A 155 7.35 6.85 -6.63
C ARG A 155 8.27 5.80 -6.05
N THR A 156 7.74 4.92 -5.20
CA THR A 156 8.51 3.81 -4.63
C THR A 156 7.78 2.50 -4.86
N GLU A 157 8.46 1.52 -5.45
CA GLU A 157 7.92 0.17 -5.59
C GLU A 157 7.83 -0.50 -4.22
N ILE A 158 6.68 -1.10 -3.92
CA ILE A 158 6.47 -1.87 -2.70
C ILE A 158 7.21 -3.19 -2.82
N LYS A 159 8.11 -3.46 -1.88
CA LYS A 159 8.72 -4.79 -1.74
C LYS A 159 8.07 -5.57 -0.63
N ARG A 160 7.87 -4.93 0.52
CA ARG A 160 7.29 -5.53 1.72
C ARG A 160 6.45 -4.50 2.46
N PHE A 161 5.45 -4.94 3.20
CA PHE A 161 4.72 -4.08 4.13
C PHE A 161 4.25 -4.83 5.36
N TYR A 162 4.01 -4.07 6.41
CA TYR A 162 3.64 -4.55 7.73
C TYR A 162 2.37 -3.83 8.18
N CYS A 163 1.49 -4.59 8.81
CA CYS A 163 0.20 -4.16 9.35
C CYS A 163 0.01 -4.84 10.71
N ASP A 164 1.05 -4.78 11.53
CA ASP A 164 1.08 -5.51 12.79
C ASP A 164 0.83 -4.49 13.88
N GLY A 165 -0.20 -4.69 14.69
CA GLY A 165 -0.35 -3.92 15.91
C GLY A 165 0.73 -4.33 16.89
N ASP A 166 1.29 -3.40 17.65
CA ASP A 166 1.94 -3.80 18.90
C ASP A 166 0.84 -4.36 19.80
N ASP A 167 0.66 -5.69 19.83
CA ASP A 167 0.11 -6.33 21.01
C ASP A 167 1.19 -6.22 22.08
N GLU A 168 1.20 -5.08 22.77
CA GLU A 168 2.10 -4.78 23.89
C GLU A 168 2.11 -5.94 24.90
N LYS A 169 0.98 -6.67 25.00
CA LYS A 169 0.86 -7.93 25.76
C LYS A 169 1.75 -9.07 25.24
N LEU A 170 1.80 -9.34 23.93
CA LEU A 170 2.64 -10.41 23.37
C LEU A 170 4.12 -10.11 23.54
N PHE A 171 4.52 -8.84 23.39
CA PHE A 171 5.91 -8.43 23.60
C PHE A 171 6.34 -8.61 25.07
N GLN A 172 5.47 -8.26 26.02
CA GLN A 172 5.71 -8.48 27.46
C GLN A 172 5.69 -9.97 27.84
N GLU A 173 4.81 -10.78 27.24
CA GLU A 173 4.73 -12.23 27.48
C GLU A 173 5.91 -13.01 26.88
N MET A 174 6.53 -12.52 25.79
CA MET A 174 7.72 -13.14 25.18
C MET A 174 9.03 -12.76 25.87
N MET A 175 9.05 -11.66 26.62
CA MET A 175 10.21 -11.18 27.38
C MET A 175 10.16 -11.56 28.88
N GLY A 176 9.13 -12.27 29.30
CA GLY A 176 8.90 -12.75 30.67
C GLY A 176 9.39 -14.18 30.90
#